data_AF-A0A1E7FWH6-F1
#
_entry.id   AF-A0A1E7FWH6-F1
#
_cell.length_a   1.000
_cell.length_b   1.000
_cell.length_c   1.000
_cell.angle_alpha   90.00
_cell.angle_beta   90.00
_cell.angle_gamma   90.00
#
_symmetry.space_group_name_H-M   'P 1'
#
loop_
_entity.id
_entity.type
_entity.pdbx_description
1 polymer ?
#
loop_
_entity_poly.entity_id
_entity_poly.type
_entity_poly.pdbx_seq_one_letter_code
_entity_poly.pdbx_strand_id
1 'polypeptide(L)'
;MKERFRRKDDEDKYAELTKEVEFLSSMRMYRSEAALSDHYLENCYHDTIRTSDRGHLTLIREEYFEFGYMLMDNISSSVTEDILLSKMDVLRLVKEALLSNDPLWEMFLVSSKKVECVTEGDRKKLFELVVEKAIHALFEDVLKRLRAKHTSRGTKQNITGQGFRDEIKGMTRRRKK
;
A
#
# COMPACT_ATOMS: atom_id res chain seq x y z
N MET A 1 -39.96 -15.39 3.51
CA MET A 1 -39.24 -15.57 2.22
C MET A 1 -38.03 -14.65 2.07
N LYS A 2 -38.08 -13.38 2.55
CA LYS A 2 -36.93 -12.44 2.53
C LYS A 2 -35.73 -12.85 3.40
N GLU A 3 -35.94 -13.52 4.54
CA GLU A 3 -34.86 -13.96 5.45
C GLU A 3 -33.85 -14.94 4.80
N ARG A 4 -34.33 -15.85 3.94
CA ARG A 4 -33.49 -16.89 3.32
C ARG A 4 -32.64 -16.35 2.18
N PHE A 5 -33.12 -15.32 1.48
CA PHE A 5 -32.33 -14.62 0.47
C PHE A 5 -31.19 -13.83 1.12
N ARG A 6 -31.49 -13.09 2.20
CA ARG A 6 -30.49 -12.29 2.92
C ARG A 6 -29.33 -13.12 3.50
N ARG A 7 -29.62 -14.31 4.05
CA ARG A 7 -28.56 -15.23 4.53
C ARG A 7 -27.66 -15.76 3.44
N LYS A 8 -28.23 -16.07 2.27
CA LYS A 8 -27.45 -16.58 1.14
C LYS A 8 -26.53 -15.50 0.56
N ASP A 9 -27.03 -14.27 0.45
CA ASP A 9 -26.24 -13.11 0.00
C ASP A 9 -25.07 -12.83 0.97
N ASP A 10 -25.29 -12.97 2.27
CA ASP A 10 -24.24 -12.82 3.28
C ASP A 10 -23.22 -13.98 3.21
N GLU A 11 -23.65 -15.23 3.07
CA GLU A 11 -22.77 -16.41 2.92
C GLU A 11 -21.90 -16.33 1.67
N ASP A 12 -22.47 -15.96 0.53
CA ASP A 12 -21.74 -15.80 -0.74
C ASP A 12 -20.68 -14.69 -0.62
N LYS A 13 -21.01 -13.59 0.06
CA LYS A 13 -20.08 -12.48 0.35
C LYS A 13 -18.94 -12.90 1.29
N TYR A 14 -19.23 -13.69 2.32
CA TYR A 14 -18.19 -14.23 3.20
C TYR A 14 -17.23 -15.17 2.45
N ALA A 15 -17.76 -15.99 1.53
CA ALA A 15 -16.94 -16.87 0.71
C ALA A 15 -16.01 -16.07 -0.23
N GLU A 16 -16.49 -14.98 -0.84
CA GLU A 16 -15.67 -14.08 -1.65
C GLU A 16 -14.54 -13.44 -0.82
N LEU A 17 -14.87 -12.88 0.34
CA LEU A 17 -13.89 -12.28 1.25
C LEU A 17 -12.83 -13.29 1.73
N THR A 18 -13.23 -14.55 1.94
CA THR A 18 -12.30 -15.60 2.36
C THR A 18 -11.25 -15.87 1.28
N LYS A 19 -11.66 -15.92 0.00
CA LYS A 19 -10.74 -16.09 -1.13
C LYS A 19 -9.80 -14.91 -1.29
N GLU A 20 -10.30 -13.68 -1.12
CA GLU A 20 -9.48 -12.47 -1.15
C GLU A 20 -8.43 -12.48 -0.03
N VAL A 21 -8.83 -12.86 1.19
CA VAL A 21 -7.93 -12.97 2.34
C VAL A 21 -6.89 -14.06 2.11
N GLU A 22 -7.29 -15.21 1.58
CA GLU A 22 -6.38 -16.31 1.23
C GLU A 22 -5.35 -15.85 0.19
N PHE A 23 -5.80 -15.19 -0.88
CA PHE A 23 -4.91 -14.63 -1.89
C PHE A 23 -3.92 -13.62 -1.30
N LEU A 24 -4.39 -12.64 -0.54
CA LEU A 24 -3.52 -11.63 0.06
C LEU A 24 -2.58 -12.22 1.12
N SER A 25 -2.99 -13.29 1.79
CA SER A 25 -2.14 -14.04 2.73
C SER A 25 -1.07 -14.83 2.00
N SER A 26 -1.34 -15.31 0.78
CA SER A 26 -0.34 -15.96 -0.06
C SER A 26 0.79 -15.02 -0.48
N MET A 27 0.57 -13.70 -0.52
CA MET A 27 1.63 -12.72 -0.80
C MET A 27 2.61 -12.50 0.36
N ARG A 28 2.27 -13.00 1.56
CA ARG A 28 2.99 -12.73 2.79
C ARG A 28 3.83 -13.94 3.20
N MET A 29 4.98 -13.68 3.80
CA MET A 29 5.78 -14.70 4.47
C MET A 29 6.18 -14.27 5.88
N TYR A 30 6.38 -15.25 6.74
CA TYR A 30 6.89 -15.01 8.08
C TYR A 30 8.42 -14.97 8.09
N ARG A 31 9.00 -14.25 9.04
CA ARG A 31 10.45 -14.18 9.22
C ARG A 31 11.09 -15.56 9.42
N SER A 32 10.40 -16.47 10.09
CA SER A 32 10.87 -17.86 10.26
C SER A 32 10.95 -18.61 8.93
N GLU A 33 10.05 -18.33 7.98
CA GLU A 33 10.08 -18.90 6.64
C GLU A 33 11.21 -18.27 5.82
N ALA A 34 11.38 -16.94 5.93
CA ALA A 34 12.46 -16.21 5.26
C ALA A 34 13.85 -16.67 5.71
N ALA A 35 14.01 -17.00 6.99
CA ALA A 35 15.26 -17.51 7.54
C ALA A 35 15.69 -18.87 6.99
N LEU A 36 14.80 -19.59 6.29
CA LEU A 36 15.08 -20.87 5.65
C LEU A 36 15.46 -20.75 4.17
N SER A 37 15.39 -19.54 3.58
CA SER A 37 15.76 -19.28 2.19
C SER A 37 17.00 -18.39 2.13
N ASP A 38 18.15 -18.98 1.82
CA ASP A 38 19.41 -18.24 1.63
C ASP A 38 19.25 -17.19 0.51
N HIS A 39 18.60 -17.57 -0.58
CA HIS A 39 18.32 -16.66 -1.69
C HIS A 39 17.51 -15.43 -1.24
N TYR A 40 16.50 -15.61 -0.39
CA TYR A 40 15.68 -14.51 0.11
C TYR A 40 16.50 -13.59 1.03
N LEU A 41 17.34 -14.14 1.89
CA LEU A 41 18.19 -13.35 2.77
C LEU A 41 19.21 -12.51 1.99
N GLU A 42 19.77 -13.07 0.93
CA GLU A 42 20.76 -12.38 0.09
C GLU A 42 20.14 -11.31 -0.82
N ASN A 43 18.97 -11.58 -1.40
CA ASN A 43 18.42 -10.75 -2.48
C ASN A 43 17.19 -9.91 -2.08
N CYS A 44 16.45 -10.33 -1.06
CA CYS A 44 15.16 -9.73 -0.70
C CYS A 44 15.13 -9.07 0.68
N TYR A 45 15.99 -9.50 1.62
CA TYR A 45 15.92 -9.08 3.02
C TYR A 45 17.25 -8.55 3.56
N HIS A 46 17.55 -7.31 3.19
CA HIS A 46 18.79 -6.63 3.57
C HIS A 46 19.06 -6.62 5.09
N ASP A 47 20.33 -6.79 5.48
CA ASP A 47 20.77 -6.91 6.88
C ASP A 47 20.34 -5.75 7.79
N THR A 48 20.35 -4.52 7.26
CA THR A 48 19.85 -3.33 7.97
C THR A 48 18.37 -3.47 8.36
N ILE A 49 17.54 -4.06 7.50
CA ILE A 49 16.12 -4.25 7.81
C ILE A 49 15.98 -5.39 8.82
N ARG A 50 16.77 -6.47 8.68
CA ARG A 50 16.78 -7.63 9.60
C ARG A 50 17.11 -7.26 11.05
N THR A 51 18.01 -6.31 11.23
CA THR A 51 18.43 -5.81 12.56
C THR A 51 17.41 -4.86 13.19
N SER A 52 16.70 -4.07 12.37
CA SER A 52 15.67 -3.14 12.84
C SER A 52 14.30 -3.80 13.07
N ASP A 53 14.02 -4.89 12.36
CA ASP A 53 12.79 -5.65 12.52
C ASP A 53 12.80 -6.42 13.85
N ARG A 54 11.85 -6.09 14.73
CA ARG A 54 11.62 -6.76 16.02
C ARG A 54 10.62 -7.93 15.90
N GLY A 55 10.42 -8.47 14.69
CA GLY A 55 9.48 -9.55 14.43
C GLY A 55 8.04 -9.07 14.23
N HIS A 56 7.87 -7.78 13.88
CA HIS A 56 6.55 -7.18 13.65
C HIS A 56 6.27 -6.92 12.17
N LEU A 57 7.29 -7.01 11.31
CA LEU A 57 7.12 -6.85 9.87
C LEU A 57 6.72 -8.18 9.22
N THR A 58 5.56 -8.16 8.58
CA THR A 58 5.20 -9.18 7.60
C THR A 58 6.02 -8.95 6.34
N LEU A 59 6.75 -9.97 5.90
CA LEU A 59 7.59 -9.93 4.71
C LEU A 59 6.78 -10.30 3.46
N ILE A 60 7.25 -9.88 2.29
CA ILE A 60 6.64 -10.22 1.00
C ILE A 60 7.27 -11.52 0.51
N ARG A 61 6.45 -12.49 0.09
CA ARG A 61 6.95 -13.73 -0.52
C ARG A 61 7.83 -13.44 -1.72
N GLU A 62 8.84 -14.27 -1.93
CA GLU A 62 9.85 -14.09 -2.96
C GLU A 62 9.25 -13.91 -4.36
N GLU A 63 8.20 -14.65 -4.69
CA GLU A 63 7.52 -14.57 -5.99
C GLU A 63 6.90 -13.20 -6.27
N TYR A 64 6.61 -12.44 -5.23
CA TYR A 64 6.04 -11.09 -5.31
C TYR A 64 7.06 -9.99 -5.03
N PHE A 65 8.33 -10.34 -4.78
CA PHE A 65 9.32 -9.36 -4.35
C PHE A 65 9.61 -8.32 -5.43
N GLU A 66 9.84 -8.74 -6.68
CA GLU A 66 10.09 -7.81 -7.79
C GLU A 66 8.91 -6.85 -8.01
N PHE A 67 7.69 -7.39 -7.98
CA PHE A 67 6.47 -6.59 -8.03
C PHE A 67 6.41 -5.57 -6.89
N GLY A 68 6.64 -6.03 -5.65
CA GLY A 68 6.61 -5.18 -4.47
C GLY A 68 7.68 -4.08 -4.51
N TYR A 69 8.88 -4.42 -4.96
CA TYR A 69 9.98 -3.47 -5.15
C TYR A 69 9.62 -2.40 -6.19
N MET A 70 9.17 -2.82 -7.38
CA MET A 70 8.78 -1.89 -8.44
C MET A 70 7.63 -0.97 -7.99
N LEU A 71 6.61 -1.52 -7.32
CA LEU A 71 5.51 -0.74 -6.76
C LEU A 71 6.03 0.33 -5.80
N MET A 72 6.86 -0.06 -4.83
CA MET A 72 7.38 0.87 -3.82
C MET A 72 8.32 1.92 -4.41
N ASP A 73 9.15 1.56 -5.39
CA ASP A 73 10.03 2.48 -6.10
C ASP A 73 9.23 3.59 -6.82
N ASN A 74 8.19 3.20 -7.58
CA ASN A 74 7.32 4.14 -8.28
C ASN A 74 6.54 5.05 -7.30
N ILE A 75 6.02 4.50 -6.20
CA ILE A 75 5.31 5.31 -5.19
C ILE A 75 6.29 6.27 -4.51
N SER A 76 7.48 5.82 -4.13
CA SER A 76 8.47 6.64 -3.41
C SER A 76 8.95 7.84 -4.22
N SER A 77 9.09 7.68 -5.53
CA SER A 77 9.42 8.76 -6.46
C SER A 77 8.27 9.76 -6.64
N SER A 78 7.03 9.31 -6.44
CA SER A 78 5.81 10.10 -6.73
C SER A 78 5.17 10.73 -5.49
N VAL A 79 5.49 10.24 -4.30
CA VAL A 79 4.94 10.68 -3.02
C VAL A 79 6.07 11.27 -2.16
N THR A 80 6.51 12.47 -2.51
CA THR A 80 7.57 13.21 -1.81
C THR A 80 7.01 14.42 -1.07
N GLU A 81 7.74 14.95 -0.08
CA GLU A 81 7.32 16.14 0.68
C GLU A 81 7.04 17.34 -0.24
N ASP A 82 7.90 17.58 -1.23
CA ASP A 82 7.74 18.68 -2.19
C ASP A 82 6.48 18.51 -3.05
N ILE A 83 6.16 17.28 -3.44
CA ILE A 83 4.96 16.97 -4.22
C ILE A 83 3.70 17.18 -3.35
N LEU A 84 3.74 16.77 -2.08
CA LEU A 84 2.63 16.97 -1.14
C LEU A 84 2.34 18.46 -0.89
N LEU A 85 3.37 19.31 -0.89
CA LEU A 85 3.22 20.76 -0.73
C LEU A 85 2.71 21.45 -2.01
N SER A 86 2.99 20.89 -3.19
CA SER A 86 2.69 21.52 -4.48
C SER A 86 1.39 21.06 -5.15
N LYS A 87 0.87 19.87 -4.83
CA LYS A 87 -0.32 19.29 -5.47
C LYS A 87 -1.36 18.86 -4.43
N MET A 88 -2.64 19.24 -4.63
CA MET A 88 -3.71 18.83 -3.72
C MET A 88 -4.20 17.39 -3.94
N ASP A 89 -4.03 16.83 -5.15
CA ASP A 89 -4.62 15.55 -5.58
C ASP A 89 -3.58 14.43 -5.78
N VAL A 90 -2.46 14.47 -5.04
CA VAL A 90 -1.34 13.51 -5.20
C VAL A 90 -1.81 12.05 -5.19
N LEU A 91 -2.64 11.68 -4.22
CA LEU A 91 -3.14 10.30 -4.08
C LEU A 91 -3.86 9.81 -5.35
N ARG A 92 -4.71 10.65 -5.93
CA ARG A 92 -5.49 10.29 -7.13
C ARG A 92 -4.57 10.13 -8.34
N LEU A 93 -3.68 11.10 -8.55
CA LEU A 93 -2.76 11.12 -9.69
C LEU A 93 -1.79 9.93 -9.65
N VAL A 94 -1.24 9.60 -8.48
CA VAL A 94 -0.33 8.47 -8.31
C VAL A 94 -1.07 7.14 -8.50
N LYS A 95 -2.29 7.02 -7.97
CA LYS A 95 -3.13 5.84 -8.20
C LYS A 95 -3.41 5.63 -9.69
N GLU A 96 -3.88 6.66 -10.39
CA GLU A 96 -4.17 6.57 -11.83
C GLU A 96 -2.94 6.17 -12.66
N ALA A 97 -1.78 6.76 -12.35
CA ALA A 97 -0.52 6.43 -13.03
C ALA A 97 -0.09 4.98 -12.81
N LEU A 98 -0.20 4.48 -11.57
CA LEU A 98 0.18 3.09 -11.24
C LEU A 98 -0.80 2.07 -11.81
N LEU A 99 -2.10 2.38 -11.83
CA LEU A 99 -3.10 1.49 -12.42
C LEU A 99 -3.03 1.43 -13.95
N SER A 100 -2.39 2.43 -14.57
CA SER A 100 -2.15 2.50 -16.01
C SER A 100 -0.74 2.03 -16.39
N ASN A 101 0.02 1.47 -15.44
CA ASN A 101 1.37 0.96 -15.65
C ASN A 101 1.29 -0.53 -16.05
N ASP A 102 1.28 -0.79 -17.36
CA ASP A 102 1.20 -2.15 -17.91
C ASP A 102 2.34 -3.07 -17.40
N PRO A 103 3.62 -2.66 -17.37
CA PRO A 103 4.69 -3.48 -16.79
C PRO A 103 4.41 -3.93 -15.35
N LEU A 104 3.89 -3.03 -14.51
CA LEU A 104 3.59 -3.33 -13.11
C LEU A 104 2.43 -4.32 -12.98
N TRP A 105 1.39 -4.17 -13.82
CA TRP A 105 0.27 -5.10 -13.88
C TRP A 105 0.72 -6.50 -14.35
N GLU A 106 1.50 -6.58 -15.43
CA GLU A 106 1.99 -7.85 -15.96
C GLU A 106 2.85 -8.59 -14.94
N MET A 107 3.70 -7.87 -14.22
CA MET A 107 4.51 -8.45 -13.14
C MET A 107 3.63 -9.02 -12.02
N PHE A 108 2.62 -8.27 -11.56
CA PHE A 108 1.65 -8.77 -10.59
C PHE A 108 0.90 -10.01 -11.07
N LEU A 109 0.47 -10.01 -12.33
CA LEU A 109 -0.24 -11.13 -12.93
C LEU A 109 0.64 -12.39 -12.97
N VAL A 110 1.90 -12.26 -13.40
CA VAL A 110 2.86 -13.37 -13.43
C VAL A 110 3.13 -13.91 -12.02
N SER A 111 3.40 -13.05 -11.04
CA SER A 111 3.63 -13.45 -9.64
C SER A 111 2.42 -14.16 -9.02
N SER A 112 1.20 -13.80 -9.42
CA SER A 112 -0.04 -14.33 -8.86
C SER A 112 -0.62 -15.56 -9.58
N LYS A 113 0.01 -16.03 -10.67
CA LYS A 113 -0.48 -17.16 -11.46
C LYS A 113 -0.59 -18.47 -10.67
N LYS A 114 0.30 -18.68 -9.70
CA LYS A 114 0.32 -19.91 -8.88
C LYS A 114 -0.83 -19.99 -7.87
N VAL A 115 -1.58 -18.91 -7.66
CA VAL A 115 -2.64 -18.82 -6.66
C VAL A 115 -3.99 -19.00 -7.36
N GLU A 116 -4.60 -20.17 -7.19
CA GLU A 116 -5.81 -20.59 -7.92
C GLU A 116 -7.13 -20.19 -7.24
N CYS A 117 -7.08 -19.64 -6.01
CA CYS A 117 -8.28 -19.33 -5.22
C CYS A 117 -9.15 -18.18 -5.77
N VAL A 118 -8.68 -17.46 -6.79
CA VAL A 118 -9.33 -16.28 -7.36
C VAL A 118 -9.33 -16.29 -8.90
N THR A 119 -10.32 -15.63 -9.50
CA THR A 119 -10.40 -15.44 -10.96
C THR A 119 -9.47 -14.32 -11.43
N GLU A 120 -9.28 -14.16 -12.74
CA GLU A 120 -8.51 -13.03 -13.29
C GLU A 120 -9.15 -11.66 -12.99
N GLY A 121 -10.49 -11.58 -13.02
CA GLY A 121 -11.21 -10.36 -12.62
C GLY A 121 -10.95 -9.99 -11.16
N ASP A 122 -10.92 -10.98 -10.28
CA ASP A 122 -10.59 -10.80 -8.87
C ASP A 122 -9.14 -10.35 -8.69
N ARG A 123 -8.19 -10.89 -9.48
CA ARG A 123 -6.78 -10.44 -9.45
C ARG A 123 -6.65 -8.97 -9.76
N LYS A 124 -7.40 -8.45 -10.75
CA LYS A 124 -7.38 -7.02 -11.07
C LYS A 124 -7.90 -6.17 -9.90
N LYS A 125 -9.01 -6.57 -9.29
CA LYS A 125 -9.55 -5.93 -8.08
C LYS A 125 -8.53 -5.94 -6.93
N LEU A 126 -7.85 -7.06 -6.72
CA LEU A 126 -6.84 -7.23 -5.67
C LEU A 126 -5.58 -6.39 -5.95
N PHE A 127 -5.14 -6.29 -7.20
CA PHE A 127 -4.08 -5.39 -7.62
C PHE A 127 -4.42 -3.93 -7.28
N GLU A 128 -5.61 -3.47 -7.65
CA GLU A 128 -6.06 -2.12 -7.32
C GLU A 128 -6.05 -1.83 -5.81
N LEU A 129 -6.49 -2.82 -5.01
CA LEU A 129 -6.47 -2.74 -3.56
C LEU A 129 -5.05 -2.67 -2.99
N VAL A 130 -4.13 -3.51 -3.49
CA VAL A 130 -2.73 -3.53 -3.07
C VAL A 130 -2.06 -2.18 -3.38
N VAL A 131 -2.22 -1.68 -4.61
CA VAL A 131 -1.70 -0.38 -5.04
C VAL A 131 -2.24 0.74 -4.15
N GLU A 132 -3.55 0.79 -3.93
CA GLU A 132 -4.16 1.82 -3.10
C GLU A 132 -3.64 1.79 -1.66
N LYS A 133 -3.51 0.60 -1.06
CA LYS A 133 -2.98 0.46 0.30
C LYS A 133 -1.51 0.85 0.40
N ALA A 134 -0.70 0.49 -0.59
CA ALA A 134 0.72 0.86 -0.63
C ALA A 134 0.90 2.39 -0.73
N ILE A 135 0.13 3.06 -1.61
CA ILE A 135 0.13 4.52 -1.72
C ILE A 135 -0.25 5.15 -0.37
N HIS A 136 -1.35 4.69 0.24
CA HIS A 136 -1.81 5.25 1.51
C HIS A 136 -0.77 5.09 2.63
N ALA A 137 -0.13 3.93 2.73
CA ALA A 137 0.90 3.68 3.73
C ALA A 137 2.08 4.66 3.58
N LEU A 138 2.60 4.85 2.37
CA LEU A 138 3.73 5.76 2.16
C LEU A 138 3.32 7.23 2.31
N PHE A 139 2.15 7.61 1.81
CA PHE A 139 1.61 8.96 1.97
C PHE A 139 1.47 9.34 3.44
N GLU A 140 0.94 8.44 4.27
CA GLU A 140 0.80 8.69 5.70
C GLU A 140 2.15 8.91 6.38
N ASP A 141 3.16 8.12 6.01
CA ASP A 141 4.52 8.24 6.55
C ASP A 141 5.20 9.56 6.15
N VAL A 142 5.10 9.94 4.86
CA VAL A 142 5.60 11.23 4.37
C VAL A 142 4.87 12.40 5.04
N LEU A 143 3.54 12.31 5.19
CA LEU A 143 2.75 13.34 5.86
C LEU A 143 3.09 13.46 7.35
N LYS A 144 3.38 12.35 8.03
CA LYS A 144 3.88 12.34 9.42
C LYS A 144 5.22 13.07 9.53
N ARG A 145 6.17 12.79 8.63
CA ARG A 145 7.46 13.51 8.57
C ARG A 145 7.27 15.01 8.34
N LEU A 146 6.45 15.38 7.36
CA LEU A 146 6.14 16.77 7.05
C LEU A 146 5.54 17.49 8.26
N ARG A 147 4.55 16.86 8.93
CA ARG A 147 3.98 17.38 10.17
C ARG A 147 5.03 17.55 11.25
N ALA A 148 5.90 16.58 11.47
CA ALA A 148 6.94 16.67 12.48
C ALA A 148 7.89 17.85 12.23
N LYS A 149 8.25 18.11 10.96
CA LYS A 149 9.06 19.27 10.57
C LYS A 149 8.35 20.60 10.86
N HIS A 150 7.08 20.73 10.50
CA HIS A 150 6.35 22.00 10.60
C HIS A 150 5.63 22.24 11.94
N THR A 151 5.49 21.23 12.80
CA THR A 151 4.74 21.35 14.07
C THR A 151 5.55 21.00 15.31
N SER A 152 6.81 20.58 15.18
CA SER A 152 7.69 20.38 16.33
C SER A 152 7.97 21.70 17.04
N ARG A 153 7.88 21.67 18.37
CA ARG A 153 8.26 22.79 19.25
C ARG A 153 9.78 23.00 19.17
N GLY A 154 10.23 23.73 18.16
CA GLY A 154 11.66 24.02 17.96
C GLY A 154 12.04 24.51 16.57
N THR A 155 11.17 24.36 15.56
CA THR A 155 11.46 24.89 14.21
C THR A 155 11.34 26.41 14.18
N LYS A 156 12.48 27.10 14.09
CA LYS A 156 12.63 28.55 13.90
C LYS A 156 12.18 29.05 12.51
N GLN A 157 11.54 28.22 11.68
CA GLN A 157 10.99 28.63 10.40
C GLN A 157 9.50 28.92 10.56
N ASN A 158 9.12 30.15 10.19
CA ASN A 158 7.86 30.84 10.43
C ASN A 158 6.63 30.24 9.72
N ILE A 159 6.36 28.95 9.90
CA ILE A 159 5.02 28.41 9.66
C ILE A 159 4.46 28.09 11.05
N THR A 160 3.87 29.10 11.67
CA THR A 160 3.07 28.89 12.88
C THR A 160 2.10 27.74 12.60
N GLY A 161 1.94 26.79 13.53
CA GLY A 161 1.07 25.61 13.34
C GLY A 161 -0.39 25.94 12.97
N GLN A 162 -0.77 27.21 13.01
CA GLN A 162 -1.98 27.78 12.43
C GLN A 162 -2.02 27.67 10.90
N GLY A 163 -0.95 28.05 10.19
CA GLY A 163 -0.88 28.06 8.72
C GLY A 163 -1.05 26.66 8.13
N PHE A 164 -0.32 25.68 8.67
CA PHE A 164 -0.47 24.27 8.25
C PHE A 164 -1.86 23.70 8.55
N ARG A 165 -2.47 24.08 9.69
CA ARG A 165 -3.85 23.66 10.03
C ARG A 165 -4.87 24.31 9.11
N ASP A 166 -4.69 25.56 8.72
CA ASP A 166 -5.58 26.27 7.82
C ASP A 166 -5.43 25.78 6.38
N GLU A 167 -4.21 25.39 5.97
CA GLU A 167 -3.93 24.74 4.69
C GLU A 167 -4.62 23.36 4.60
N ILE A 168 -4.49 22.51 5.63
CA ILE A 168 -5.21 21.23 5.72
C ILE A 168 -6.74 21.44 5.74
N LYS A 169 -7.24 22.44 6.48
CA LYS A 169 -8.67 22.78 6.48
C LYS A 169 -9.13 23.24 5.10
N GLY A 170 -8.29 23.98 4.37
CA GLY A 170 -8.51 24.35 2.97
C GLY A 170 -8.61 23.13 2.05
N MET A 171 -7.73 22.14 2.24
CA MET A 171 -7.77 20.84 1.53
C MET A 171 -9.09 20.09 1.80
N THR A 172 -9.61 20.15 3.03
CA THR A 172 -10.80 19.39 3.43
C THR A 172 -12.10 20.06 2.97
N ARG A 173 -12.14 21.40 2.90
CA ARG A 173 -13.35 22.18 2.57
C ARG A 173 -13.71 22.21 1.09
N ARG A 174 -12.76 21.96 0.17
CA ARG A 174 -13.01 21.98 -1.28
C ARG A 174 -13.72 20.74 -1.84
N ARG A 175 -13.97 19.71 -1.01
CA ARG A 175 -14.73 18.48 -1.39
C ARG A 175 -16.25 18.65 -1.49
N LYS A 176 -16.79 19.86 -1.34
CA LYS A 176 -18.21 20.15 -1.61
C LYS A 176 -18.34 21.00 -2.87
N LYS A 177 -18.31 20.36 -4.03
CA LYS A 177 -19.02 20.77 -5.24
C LYS A 177 -19.21 19.56 -6.14
#